data_AF-A0AAD5XD16-F1
#
_entry.id   AF-A0AAD5XD16-F1
#
_cell.length_a   1.000
_cell.length_b   1.000
_cell.length_c   1.000
_cell.angle_alpha   90.00
_cell.angle_beta   90.00
_cell.angle_gamma   90.00
#
_symmetry.space_group_name_H-M   'P 1'
#
loop_
_entity.id
_entity.type
_entity.pdbx_description
1 polymer ?
#
loop_
_entity_poly.entity_id
_entity_poly.type
_entity_poly.pdbx_seq_one_letter_code
_entity_poly.pdbx_strand_id
1 'polypeptide(L)'
;MSLDSTSSNISHLRVSMATSADSRFPIENIIDGTSKSFWVSTGLYPQEFIISLPTLYVVKKITIWSMKVAAWTISRTGNEKKFDFDEFYSEEIEDSPDLSLQLTTFTVAYSDLSCASAAKHIKFTIQRGHNDFCAVHRVVIQGEAVPEREENIHERGTARSDTDDSDENENEERSDRGGDGEKSRNSRVVVVGGRKQK
;
A
#
# COMPACT_ATOMS: atom_id res chain seq x y z
N MET A 1 13.38 -32.69 6.83
CA MET A 1 14.32 -31.55 6.68
C MET A 1 13.47 -30.33 6.40
N SER A 2 13.37 -29.42 7.37
CA SER A 2 12.54 -28.21 7.26
C SER A 2 13.29 -27.19 6.40
N LEU A 3 12.68 -26.72 5.31
CA LEU A 3 13.20 -25.59 4.55
C LEU A 3 12.95 -24.34 5.39
N ASP A 4 13.97 -23.93 6.13
CA ASP A 4 13.98 -22.64 6.81
C ASP A 4 14.21 -21.58 5.72
N SER A 5 13.12 -21.05 5.15
CA SER A 5 13.16 -19.96 4.17
C SER A 5 13.78 -18.76 4.88
N THR A 6 15.08 -18.55 4.70
CA THR A 6 15.82 -17.54 5.44
C THR A 6 15.45 -16.18 4.85
N SER A 7 14.58 -15.43 5.53
CA SER A 7 14.17 -14.10 5.09
C SER A 7 15.41 -13.22 4.90
N SER A 8 15.57 -12.63 3.71
CA SER A 8 16.78 -11.90 3.33
C SER A 8 16.55 -10.40 3.30
N ASN A 9 17.62 -9.61 3.40
CA ASN A 9 17.54 -8.18 3.19
C ASN A 9 17.12 -7.89 1.74
N ILE A 10 16.06 -7.10 1.56
CA ILE A 10 15.62 -6.69 0.24
C ILE A 10 16.59 -5.64 -0.29
N SER A 11 17.21 -5.92 -1.43
CA SER A 11 18.10 -5.00 -2.14
C SER A 11 17.36 -4.22 -3.22
N HIS A 12 18.03 -3.26 -3.86
CA HIS A 12 17.49 -2.44 -4.96
C HIS A 12 16.21 -1.67 -4.59
N LEU A 13 16.08 -1.30 -3.32
CA LEU A 13 15.04 -0.39 -2.84
C LEU A 13 15.13 0.94 -3.59
N ARG A 14 13.98 1.58 -3.81
CA ARG A 14 13.93 2.96 -4.31
C ARG A 14 13.01 3.80 -3.45
N VAL A 15 13.48 4.98 -3.06
CA VAL A 15 12.57 5.97 -2.48
C VAL A 15 11.80 6.63 -3.61
N SER A 16 10.50 6.75 -3.43
CA SER A 16 9.58 7.15 -4.50
C SER A 16 8.77 8.40 -4.17
N MET A 17 8.82 8.84 -2.91
CA MET A 17 8.23 10.06 -2.40
C MET A 17 8.86 10.38 -1.05
N ALA A 18 9.04 11.67 -0.76
CA ALA A 18 9.20 12.20 0.58
C ALA A 18 8.50 13.55 0.67
N THR A 19 7.96 13.86 1.84
CA THR A 19 7.33 15.15 2.16
C THR A 19 8.33 16.30 2.30
N SER A 20 9.59 15.98 2.62
CA SER A 20 10.69 16.95 2.77
C SER A 20 11.85 16.62 1.85
N ALA A 21 12.49 17.67 1.32
CA ALA A 21 13.55 17.55 0.31
C ALA A 21 14.66 18.59 0.55
N ASP A 22 15.44 18.42 1.61
CA ASP A 22 16.70 19.16 1.77
C ASP A 22 17.80 18.46 0.95
N SER A 23 18.34 19.17 -0.05
CA SER A 23 19.41 18.64 -0.93
C SER A 23 20.67 18.19 -0.21
N ARG A 24 20.94 18.66 1.01
CA ARG A 24 22.08 18.25 1.84
C ARG A 24 21.85 16.91 2.53
N PHE A 25 20.58 16.54 2.73
CA PHE A 25 20.14 15.34 3.43
C PHE A 25 19.09 14.61 2.57
N PRO A 26 19.48 14.14 1.36
CA PRO A 26 18.57 13.54 0.40
C PRO A 26 17.91 12.27 0.96
N ILE A 27 16.69 12.00 0.51
CA ILE A 27 15.90 10.87 1.03
C ILE A 27 16.56 9.52 0.75
N GLU A 28 17.34 9.42 -0.32
CA GLU A 28 18.08 8.22 -0.71
C GLU A 28 19.08 7.76 0.35
N ASN A 29 19.52 8.65 1.25
CA ASN A 29 20.41 8.31 2.36
C ASN A 29 19.83 7.21 3.26
N ILE A 30 18.50 7.11 3.39
CA ILE A 30 17.90 6.11 4.29
C ILE A 30 18.08 4.66 3.81
N ILE A 31 18.45 4.46 2.53
CA ILE A 31 18.62 3.13 1.91
C ILE A 31 20.02 2.92 1.33
N ASP A 32 20.99 3.77 1.66
CA ASP A 32 22.36 3.71 1.11
C ASP A 32 23.27 2.65 1.77
N GLY A 33 22.77 1.99 2.82
CA GLY A 33 23.47 0.91 3.52
C GLY A 33 24.34 1.35 4.70
N THR A 34 24.42 2.65 5.02
CA THR A 34 25.10 3.18 6.21
C THR A 34 24.11 3.85 7.16
N SER A 35 24.54 4.21 8.37
CA SER A 35 23.78 5.02 9.33
C SER A 35 24.43 6.39 9.59
N LYS A 36 25.48 6.72 8.82
CA LYS A 36 26.23 7.98 8.94
C LYS A 36 25.59 9.13 8.16
N SER A 37 24.90 8.82 7.07
CA SER A 37 24.04 9.71 6.30
C SER A 37 22.61 9.64 6.84
N PHE A 38 21.78 10.61 6.49
CA PHE A 38 20.37 10.64 6.88
C PHE A 38 19.53 11.52 5.96
N TRP A 39 18.23 11.28 5.98
CA TRP A 39 17.22 12.24 5.59
C TRP A 39 16.71 12.99 6.81
N VAL A 40 16.35 14.25 6.62
CA VAL A 40 15.77 15.08 7.68
C VAL A 40 14.40 15.60 7.26
N SER A 41 13.44 15.58 8.19
CA SER A 41 12.18 16.26 7.97
C SER A 41 12.36 17.77 8.00
N THR A 42 11.51 18.48 7.26
CA THR A 42 11.42 19.93 7.25
C THR A 42 9.94 20.31 7.35
N GLY A 43 9.56 20.95 8.45
CA GLY A 43 8.20 21.46 8.66
C GLY A 43 7.41 20.65 9.69
N LEU A 44 6.09 20.76 9.60
CA LEU A 44 5.16 20.18 10.58
C LEU A 44 4.90 18.70 10.30
N TYR A 45 4.57 17.96 11.35
CA TYR A 45 4.07 16.59 11.24
C TYR A 45 2.62 16.56 10.73
N PRO A 46 2.19 15.49 10.02
CA PRO A 46 2.94 14.28 9.71
C PRO A 46 3.96 14.46 8.59
N GLN A 47 5.05 13.70 8.66
CA GLN A 47 6.08 13.63 7.62
C GLN A 47 6.14 12.21 7.07
N GLU A 48 6.10 12.07 5.76
CA GLU A 48 6.00 10.77 5.10
C GLU A 48 7.12 10.55 4.08
N PHE A 49 7.47 9.28 3.90
CA PHE A 49 8.21 8.79 2.73
C PHE A 49 7.74 7.40 2.33
N ILE A 50 7.97 7.06 1.05
CA ILE A 50 7.55 5.78 0.47
C ILE A 50 8.75 5.06 -0.14
N ILE A 51 9.04 3.87 0.37
CA ILE A 51 10.03 2.96 -0.21
C ILE A 51 9.30 1.96 -1.12
N SER A 52 9.73 1.87 -2.37
CA SER A 52 9.30 0.89 -3.35
C SER A 52 10.26 -0.29 -3.38
N LEU A 53 9.68 -1.49 -3.36
CA LEU A 53 10.40 -2.76 -3.47
C LEU A 53 10.56 -3.13 -4.95
N PRO A 54 11.60 -3.88 -5.34
CA PRO A 54 11.84 -4.21 -6.75
C PRO A 54 10.71 -5.06 -7.34
N THR A 55 10.15 -5.96 -6.54
CA THR A 55 9.00 -6.83 -6.87
C THR A 55 8.04 -6.86 -5.67
N LEU A 56 6.96 -7.63 -5.71
CA LEU A 56 6.17 -7.95 -4.53
C LEU A 56 6.97 -8.76 -3.52
N TYR A 57 6.93 -8.37 -2.25
CA TYR A 57 7.53 -9.12 -1.14
C TYR A 57 6.55 -9.32 -0.01
N VAL A 58 6.60 -10.49 0.61
CA VAL A 58 6.08 -10.69 1.97
C VAL A 58 7.12 -10.14 2.94
N VAL A 59 6.82 -8.98 3.54
CA VAL A 59 7.70 -8.34 4.52
C VAL A 59 7.66 -9.12 5.83
N LYS A 60 8.82 -9.37 6.43
CA LYS A 60 8.98 -10.17 7.65
C LYS A 60 9.51 -9.35 8.80
N LYS A 61 10.41 -8.40 8.52
CA LYS A 61 11.02 -7.55 9.53
C LYS A 61 11.43 -6.23 8.94
N ILE A 62 11.26 -5.17 9.72
CA ILE A 62 11.75 -3.84 9.41
C ILE A 62 12.60 -3.37 10.60
N THR A 63 13.77 -2.82 10.28
CA THR A 63 14.63 -2.15 11.25
C THR A 63 14.91 -0.73 10.78
N ILE A 64 14.71 0.24 11.67
CA ILE A 64 14.82 1.68 11.42
C ILE A 64 15.78 2.27 12.44
N TRP A 65 16.73 3.06 11.95
CA TRP A 65 17.55 3.95 12.77
C TRP A 65 17.08 5.38 12.54
N SER A 66 16.68 6.06 13.61
CA SER A 66 16.12 7.41 13.54
C SER A 66 16.61 8.29 14.69
N MET A 67 16.31 9.58 14.62
CA MET A 67 16.54 10.54 15.70
C MET A 67 15.33 11.46 15.85
N LYS A 68 14.97 11.75 17.10
CA LYS A 68 13.87 12.66 17.48
C LYS A 68 12.53 12.28 16.89
N VAL A 69 12.31 11.00 16.58
CA VAL A 69 10.96 10.52 16.26
C VAL A 69 10.26 10.07 17.53
N ALA A 70 9.00 10.49 17.69
CA ALA A 70 8.16 10.14 18.83
C ALA A 70 7.08 9.12 18.46
N ALA A 71 6.58 9.12 17.22
CA ALA A 71 5.55 8.18 16.81
C ALA A 71 5.61 7.90 15.30
N TRP A 72 5.46 6.64 14.91
CA TRP A 72 5.29 6.23 13.51
C TRP A 72 4.02 5.42 13.32
N THR A 73 3.46 5.53 12.12
CA THR A 73 2.65 4.47 11.52
C THR A 73 3.33 3.96 10.25
N ILE A 74 3.24 2.66 10.01
CA ILE A 74 3.81 2.01 8.83
C ILE A 74 2.71 1.23 8.14
N SER A 75 2.57 1.52 6.85
CA SER A 75 1.51 1.00 6.01
C SER A 75 2.09 0.50 4.70
N ARG A 76 1.41 -0.41 4.02
CA ARG A 76 1.89 -1.01 2.77
C ARG A 76 0.76 -1.14 1.76
N THR A 77 1.12 -1.29 0.50
CA THR A 77 0.20 -1.72 -0.55
C THR A 77 0.91 -2.68 -1.49
N GLY A 78 0.17 -3.69 -1.97
CA GLY A 78 0.61 -4.60 -3.04
C GLY A 78 0.35 -4.05 -4.44
N ASN A 79 -0.34 -2.91 -4.56
CA ASN A 79 -0.65 -2.31 -5.85
C ASN A 79 0.60 -1.67 -6.48
N GLU A 80 0.68 -1.65 -7.81
CA GLU A 80 1.71 -0.87 -8.55
C GLU A 80 1.53 0.65 -8.39
N LYS A 81 0.32 1.07 -8.02
CA LYS A 81 0.04 2.48 -7.72
C LYS A 81 0.20 2.70 -6.21
N LYS A 82 0.78 3.86 -5.85
CA LYS A 82 1.11 4.24 -4.47
C LYS A 82 -0.09 4.88 -3.75
N PHE A 83 -1.19 4.14 -3.62
CA PHE A 83 -2.35 4.53 -2.82
C PHE A 83 -3.03 3.28 -2.23
N ASP A 84 -4.08 3.47 -1.44
CA ASP A 84 -4.76 2.41 -0.67
C ASP A 84 -3.76 1.59 0.15
N PHE A 85 -3.09 2.29 1.06
CA PHE A 85 -2.15 1.69 1.99
C PHE A 85 -2.89 1.16 3.22
N ASP A 86 -2.63 -0.10 3.57
CA ASP A 86 -3.12 -0.73 4.79
C ASP A 86 -2.04 -0.61 5.89
N GLU A 87 -2.42 -0.04 7.03
CA GLU A 87 -1.54 0.03 8.21
C GLU A 87 -1.33 -1.36 8.80
N PHE A 88 -0.07 -1.69 9.09
CA PHE A 88 0.30 -2.97 9.71
C PHE A 88 1.20 -2.81 10.94
N TYR A 89 1.61 -1.58 11.26
CA TYR A 89 2.40 -1.29 12.44
C TYR A 89 2.26 0.17 12.90
N SER A 90 2.27 0.37 14.21
CA SER A 90 2.28 1.67 14.86
C SER A 90 3.03 1.55 16.19
N GLU A 91 3.84 2.55 16.52
CA GLU A 91 4.62 2.57 17.76
C GLU A 91 4.86 4.01 18.22
N GLU A 92 4.85 4.19 19.54
CA GLU A 92 5.34 5.37 20.26
C GLU A 92 6.77 5.08 20.74
N ILE A 93 7.69 5.99 20.46
CA ILE A 93 9.13 5.81 20.68
C ILE A 93 9.60 6.85 21.69
N GLU A 94 10.32 6.42 22.73
CA GLU A 94 10.95 7.32 23.70
C GLU A 94 12.12 8.09 23.07
N ASP A 95 12.37 9.31 23.56
CA ASP A 95 13.51 10.10 23.09
C ASP A 95 14.83 9.48 23.56
N SER A 96 15.87 9.67 22.76
CA SER A 96 17.23 9.33 23.17
C SER A 96 17.87 10.50 23.93
N PRO A 97 18.36 10.28 25.17
CA PRO A 97 18.87 11.35 26.04
C PRO A 97 20.23 11.91 25.59
N ASP A 98 21.01 11.18 24.77
CA ASP A 98 22.40 11.48 24.42
C ASP A 98 22.62 11.72 22.92
N LEU A 99 21.54 12.03 22.18
CA LEU A 99 21.56 12.15 20.72
C LEU A 99 21.98 10.86 20.00
N SER A 100 21.92 9.70 20.67
CA SER A 100 22.10 8.42 19.99
C SER A 100 20.91 8.07 19.09
N LEU A 101 21.16 7.18 18.14
CA LEU A 101 20.12 6.70 17.22
C LEU A 101 19.07 5.87 17.98
N GLN A 102 17.81 6.21 17.80
CA GLN A 102 16.67 5.39 18.18
C GLN A 102 16.59 4.20 17.22
N LEU A 103 16.63 2.98 17.78
CA LEU A 103 16.52 1.73 17.02
C LEU A 103 15.12 1.15 17.18
N THR A 104 14.30 1.25 16.13
CA THR A 104 13.00 0.56 16.06
C THR A 104 13.16 -0.70 15.25
N THR A 105 12.76 -1.84 15.81
CA THR A 105 12.74 -3.13 15.11
C THR A 105 11.47 -3.87 15.42
N PHE A 106 10.78 -4.33 14.38
CA PHE A 106 9.60 -5.15 14.54
C PHE A 106 9.50 -6.22 13.46
N THR A 107 8.87 -7.32 13.81
CA THR A 107 8.57 -8.43 12.91
C THR A 107 7.08 -8.39 12.54
N VAL A 108 6.77 -8.65 11.26
CA VAL A 108 5.40 -8.72 10.76
C VAL A 108 4.86 -10.12 11.04
N ALA A 109 3.74 -10.22 11.75
CA ALA A 109 3.19 -11.48 12.24
C ALA A 109 2.63 -12.37 11.12
N TYR A 110 2.72 -13.69 11.31
CA TYR A 110 2.34 -14.72 10.33
C TYR A 110 0.83 -14.83 10.06
N SER A 111 -0.04 -14.28 10.90
CA SER A 111 -1.48 -14.23 10.60
C SER A 111 -1.81 -13.33 9.40
N ASP A 112 -0.84 -12.51 9.01
CA ASP A 112 -0.92 -11.56 7.91
C ASP A 112 -0.28 -12.14 6.64
N LEU A 113 -0.46 -13.44 6.33
CA LEU A 113 0.26 -14.14 5.23
C LEU A 113 -0.56 -14.35 3.95
N SER A 114 -1.72 -13.72 3.80
CA SER A 114 -2.40 -13.77 2.50
C SER A 114 -1.59 -13.01 1.44
N CYS A 115 -1.72 -13.32 0.14
CA CYS A 115 -1.14 -12.48 -0.92
C CYS A 115 -1.58 -11.01 -0.82
N ALA A 116 -2.68 -10.70 -0.13
CA ALA A 116 -3.09 -9.32 0.16
C ALA A 116 -2.14 -8.59 1.13
N SER A 117 -1.17 -9.30 1.73
CA SER A 117 -0.12 -8.75 2.60
C SER A 117 1.21 -8.50 1.89
N ALA A 118 1.34 -8.92 0.63
CA ALA A 118 2.52 -8.59 -0.13
C ALA A 118 2.63 -7.07 -0.33
N ALA A 119 3.83 -6.52 -0.15
CA ALA A 119 4.12 -5.12 -0.37
C ALA A 119 4.84 -4.94 -1.71
N LYS A 120 4.38 -3.99 -2.51
CA LYS A 120 5.16 -3.34 -3.57
C LYS A 120 5.71 -2.01 -3.09
N HIS A 121 4.93 -1.31 -2.26
CA HIS A 121 5.31 -0.05 -1.64
C HIS A 121 5.04 -0.10 -0.13
N ILE A 122 5.96 0.49 0.64
CA ILE A 122 5.81 0.68 2.09
C ILE A 122 5.88 2.18 2.36
N LYS A 123 4.85 2.72 2.99
CA LYS A 123 4.77 4.10 3.43
C LYS A 123 5.07 4.16 4.93
N PHE A 124 6.02 5.02 5.26
CA PHE A 124 6.38 5.33 6.62
C PHE A 124 5.88 6.74 6.91
N THR A 125 5.08 6.88 7.96
CA THR A 125 4.50 8.16 8.37
C THR A 125 4.96 8.46 9.79
N ILE A 126 5.75 9.51 9.94
CA ILE A 126 6.15 10.08 11.22
C ILE A 126 5.01 10.97 11.69
N GLN A 127 4.24 10.49 12.67
CA GLN A 127 3.07 11.17 13.20
C GLN A 127 3.47 12.34 14.10
N ARG A 128 4.54 12.16 14.88
CA ARG A 128 5.09 13.17 15.80
C ARG A 128 6.59 12.95 15.99
N GLY A 129 7.30 14.02 16.33
CA GLY A 129 8.68 13.98 16.79
C GLY A 129 8.86 14.58 18.18
N HIS A 130 10.01 14.30 18.79
CA HIS A 130 10.47 14.92 20.04
C HIS A 130 11.03 16.33 19.83
N ASN A 131 11.09 16.78 18.57
CA ASN A 131 11.48 18.12 18.17
C ASN A 131 10.77 18.49 16.85
N ASP A 132 10.90 19.74 16.41
CA ASP A 132 10.31 20.24 15.16
C ASP A 132 10.83 19.48 13.94
N PHE A 133 12.06 18.97 14.00
CA PHE A 133 12.66 18.13 12.98
C PHE A 133 13.08 16.78 13.56
N CYS A 134 12.97 15.75 12.72
CA CYS A 134 13.46 14.40 12.99
C CYS A 134 14.32 13.93 11.82
N ALA A 135 15.14 12.91 12.07
CA ALA A 135 15.99 12.33 11.05
C ALA A 135 15.80 10.82 10.96
N VAL A 136 15.97 10.29 9.75
CA VAL A 136 15.95 8.87 9.46
C VAL A 136 17.30 8.55 8.83
N HIS A 137 18.06 7.70 9.50
CA HIS A 137 19.42 7.37 9.09
C HIS A 137 19.44 6.15 8.20
N ARG A 138 18.63 5.14 8.53
CA ARG A 138 18.66 3.87 7.82
C ARG A 138 17.36 3.10 7.98
N VAL A 139 16.91 2.50 6.89
CA VAL A 139 15.81 1.54 6.85
C VAL A 139 16.33 0.24 6.23
N VAL A 140 16.14 -0.87 6.94
CA VAL A 140 16.42 -2.22 6.43
C VAL A 140 15.11 -2.99 6.44
N ILE A 141 14.74 -3.55 5.29
CA ILE A 141 13.54 -4.36 5.11
C ILE A 141 13.97 -5.77 4.79
N GLN A 142 13.43 -6.74 5.51
CA GLN A 142 13.66 -8.16 5.28
C GLN A 142 12.37 -8.83 4.86
N GLY A 143 12.45 -9.73 3.88
CA GLY A 143 11.28 -10.41 3.36
C GLY A 143 11.61 -11.51 2.37
N GLU A 144 10.56 -12.06 1.78
CA GLU A 144 10.62 -13.09 0.74
C GLU A 144 9.86 -12.59 -0.49
N ALA A 145 10.49 -12.70 -1.67
CA ALA A 145 9.87 -12.29 -2.92
C ALA A 145 8.67 -13.20 -3.23
N VAL A 146 7.57 -12.61 -3.69
CA VAL A 146 6.43 -13.38 -4.19
C VAL A 146 6.74 -13.80 -5.62
N PRO A 147 6.76 -15.10 -5.95
CA PRO A 147 6.96 -15.56 -7.32
C PRO A 147 5.84 -15.03 -8.21
N GLU A 148 6.18 -14.44 -9.35
CA GLU A 148 5.21 -14.10 -10.38
C GLU A 148 4.53 -15.39 -10.86
N ARG A 149 3.20 -15.46 -10.79
CA ARG A 149 2.46 -16.57 -11.41
C ARG A 149 2.36 -16.26 -12.89
N GLU A 150 3.00 -17.06 -13.72
CA GLU A 150 2.74 -17.04 -15.16
C GLU A 150 1.28 -17.45 -15.39
N GLU A 151 0.42 -16.48 -15.74
CA GLU A 151 -0.92 -16.77 -16.20
C GLU A 151 -0.82 -17.45 -17.57
N ASN A 152 -0.98 -18.77 -17.60
CA ASN A 152 -1.14 -19.53 -18.84
C ASN A 152 -2.45 -19.10 -19.52
N ILE A 153 -2.37 -18.10 -20.40
CA ILE A 153 -3.44 -17.75 -21.32
C ILE A 153 -3.54 -18.89 -22.34
N HIS A 154 -4.37 -19.89 -22.03
CA HIS A 154 -4.80 -20.87 -23.03
C HIS A 154 -5.83 -20.20 -23.94
N GLU A 155 -5.41 -19.92 -25.17
CA GLU A 155 -6.26 -19.52 -26.29
C GLU A 155 -7.42 -20.52 -26.47
N ARG A 156 -8.64 -20.15 -26.08
CA ARG A 156 -9.85 -20.76 -26.64
C ARG A 156 -10.24 -19.97 -27.88
N GLY A 157 -9.76 -20.41 -29.03
CA GLY A 157 -10.04 -19.73 -30.29
C GLY A 157 -9.99 -20.65 -31.50
N THR A 158 -10.80 -21.72 -31.55
CA THR A 158 -11.28 -22.31 -32.82
C THR A 158 -12.46 -23.23 -32.57
N ALA A 159 -13.66 -22.78 -32.92
CA ALA A 159 -14.70 -23.59 -33.54
C ALA A 159 -15.74 -22.66 -34.16
N ARG A 160 -15.59 -22.41 -35.47
CA ARG A 160 -16.70 -22.01 -36.35
C ARG A 160 -17.62 -23.21 -36.49
N SER A 161 -18.92 -23.01 -36.36
CA SER A 161 -19.91 -23.85 -37.03
C SER A 161 -21.03 -22.93 -37.50
N ASP A 162 -21.04 -22.72 -38.80
CA ASP A 162 -22.11 -22.08 -39.54
C ASP A 162 -23.40 -22.90 -39.37
N THR A 163 -24.48 -22.23 -38.99
CA THR A 163 -25.85 -22.70 -39.24
C THR A 163 -26.63 -21.49 -39.70
N ASP A 164 -26.76 -21.39 -41.02
CA ASP A 164 -27.69 -20.53 -41.73
C ASP A 164 -28.72 -21.50 -42.32
N ASP A 165 -29.87 -21.62 -41.67
CA ASP A 165 -31.07 -22.27 -42.23
C ASP A 165 -32.25 -21.37 -41.89
N SER A 166 -32.65 -20.61 -42.90
CA SER A 166 -33.85 -19.80 -42.96
C SER A 166 -35.02 -20.70 -43.36
N ASP A 167 -36.07 -20.75 -42.54
CA ASP A 167 -37.39 -21.18 -42.99
C ASP A 167 -38.48 -20.27 -42.39
N GLU A 168 -39.36 -19.85 -43.30
CA GLU A 168 -40.50 -18.96 -43.15
C GLU A 168 -41.61 -19.59 -42.28
N ASN A 169 -42.34 -18.78 -41.51
CA ASN A 169 -43.80 -18.83 -41.60
C ASN A 169 -44.51 -17.61 -40.98
N GLU A 170 -45.50 -17.13 -41.74
CA GLU A 170 -46.46 -16.07 -41.45
C GLU A 170 -47.56 -16.54 -40.48
N ASN A 171 -48.06 -15.63 -39.64
CA ASN A 171 -49.48 -15.21 -39.54
C ASN A 171 -49.70 -14.36 -38.28
N GLU A 172 -50.20 -13.13 -38.42
CA GLU A 172 -51.61 -12.71 -38.15
C GLU A 172 -52.01 -12.93 -36.67
N GLU A 173 -52.44 -11.94 -35.87
CA GLU A 173 -53.50 -10.96 -36.10
C GLU A 173 -53.53 -9.95 -34.92
N ARG A 174 -53.94 -8.69 -35.19
CA ARG A 174 -54.88 -7.81 -34.40
C ARG A 174 -54.76 -7.80 -32.85
N SER A 175 -54.75 -6.67 -32.13
CA SER A 175 -55.52 -5.44 -32.25
C SER A 175 -55.29 -4.55 -31.01
N ASP A 176 -55.58 -3.26 -31.20
CA ASP A 176 -56.16 -2.30 -30.26
C ASP A 176 -55.41 -1.77 -29.01
N ARG A 177 -55.23 -0.44 -29.06
CA ARG A 177 -55.52 0.58 -28.04
C ARG A 177 -54.69 0.64 -26.75
N GLY A 178 -53.92 1.73 -26.68
CA GLY A 178 -54.25 2.83 -25.79
C GLY A 178 -53.40 2.98 -24.53
N GLY A 179 -53.10 4.24 -24.20
CA GLY A 179 -52.91 4.65 -22.80
C GLY A 179 -51.56 5.25 -22.44
N ASP A 180 -51.52 6.58 -22.46
CA ASP A 180 -50.83 7.53 -21.60
C ASP A 180 -50.17 7.05 -20.29
N GLY A 181 -49.19 7.85 -19.85
CA GLY A 181 -48.91 8.08 -18.42
C GLY A 181 -47.50 7.65 -17.99
N GLU A 182 -46.52 8.54 -17.98
CA GLU A 182 -46.21 9.49 -16.91
C GLU A 182 -45.14 8.99 -15.92
N LYS A 183 -44.21 9.92 -15.69
CA LYS A 183 -43.04 9.96 -14.81
C LYS A 183 -43.17 9.18 -13.49
N SER A 184 -42.05 8.59 -13.07
CA SER A 184 -41.75 8.46 -11.64
C SER A 184 -40.32 8.88 -11.32
N ARG A 185 -40.23 9.98 -10.58
CA ARG A 185 -39.05 10.40 -9.81
C ARG A 185 -38.92 9.46 -8.61
N ASN A 186 -37.70 9.09 -8.23
CA ASN A 186 -37.44 8.83 -6.82
C ASN A 186 -36.05 9.32 -6.40
N SER A 187 -36.05 10.50 -5.79
CA SER A 187 -35.01 11.01 -4.90
C SER A 187 -35.09 10.28 -3.56
N ARG A 188 -33.95 9.84 -3.01
CA ARG A 188 -33.85 9.55 -1.57
C ARG A 188 -32.60 10.15 -0.97
N VAL A 189 -32.84 11.24 -0.26
CA VAL A 189 -32.00 11.89 0.75
C VAL A 189 -31.81 10.91 1.91
N VAL A 190 -30.59 10.79 2.43
CA VAL A 190 -30.34 10.22 3.77
C VAL A 190 -29.62 11.26 4.61
N VAL A 191 -30.16 11.41 5.82
CA VAL A 191 -30.05 12.50 6.77
C VAL A 191 -28.79 12.40 7.63
N VAL A 192 -28.20 13.56 7.91
CA VAL A 192 -27.15 13.81 8.90
C VAL A 192 -27.76 13.94 10.30
N GLY A 193 -27.15 13.26 11.28
CA GLY A 193 -27.31 13.50 12.72
C GLY A 193 -26.51 12.42 13.47
N GLY A 194 -25.52 12.67 14.32
CA GLY A 194 -25.25 13.82 15.17
C GLY A 194 -25.72 13.52 16.59
N ARG A 195 -24.82 13.05 17.48
CA ARG A 195 -24.68 13.52 18.88
C ARG A 195 -23.63 12.76 19.70
N LYS A 196 -22.92 13.55 20.48
CA LYS A 196 -21.96 13.25 21.56
C LYS A 196 -22.58 12.48 22.73
N GLN A 197 -21.77 11.64 23.37
CA GLN A 197 -21.73 11.29 24.81
C GLN A 197 -20.33 10.73 25.09
N LYS A 198 -19.66 10.88 26.22
CA LYS A 198 -19.80 11.67 27.43
C LYS A 198 -18.39 11.74 28.05
#